data_AF-A0A9X2LS46-F1
#
_entry.id   AF-A0A9X2LS46-F1
#
_cell.length_a   1.000
_cell.length_b   1.000
_cell.length_c   1.000
_cell.angle_alpha   90.00
_cell.angle_beta   90.00
_cell.angle_gamma   90.00
#
_symmetry.space_group_name_H-M   'P 1'
#
loop_
_entity.id
_entity.type
_entity.pdbx_description
1 polymer ?
#
loop_
_entity_poly.entity_id
_entity_poly.type
_entity_poly.pdbx_seq_one_letter_code
_entity_poly.pdbx_strand_id
1 'polypeptide(L)' 'MRRLAAALLVLTAFASLAGCAQDFDRGPDGQVTDKVKDGKKFYLVVNPAKGGNEKKFRVSKYDYHDCNRGSKYPKCVDD' A
#
# COMPACT_ATOMS: atom_id res chain seq x y z
N MET A 1 -1.18 48.88 37.23
CA MET A 1 -0.76 47.55 36.75
C MET A 1 -1.88 46.54 37.01
N ARG A 2 -2.76 46.33 36.03
CA ARG A 2 -3.79 45.29 36.02
C ARG A 2 -4.45 45.37 34.64
N ARG A 3 -4.87 44.21 34.13
CA ARG A 3 -5.46 43.93 32.81
C ARG A 3 -4.42 43.55 31.76
N LEU A 4 -4.78 42.52 31.00
CA LEU A 4 -4.03 41.83 29.95
C LEU A 4 -3.21 40.61 30.42
N ALA A 5 -3.84 39.72 31.19
CA ALA A 5 -3.39 38.34 31.35
C ALA A 5 -4.58 37.40 31.07
N ALA A 6 -5.13 37.47 29.87
CA ALA A 6 -6.20 36.58 29.41
C ALA A 6 -6.21 36.51 27.88
N ALA A 7 -5.17 35.93 27.29
CA ALA A 7 -5.19 35.40 25.93
C ALA A 7 -4.63 33.97 26.02
N LEU A 8 -5.41 33.06 26.60
CA LEU A 8 -6.18 32.06 25.83
C LEU A 8 -5.32 31.36 24.76
N LEU A 9 -4.41 30.50 25.26
CA LEU A 9 -4.31 29.07 24.92
C LEU A 9 -5.22 28.60 23.77
N VAL A 10 -4.85 28.84 22.50
CA VAL A 10 -5.31 28.00 21.38
C VAL A 10 -4.26 28.04 20.26
N LEU A 11 -3.19 27.28 20.40
CA LEU A 11 -2.47 26.74 19.23
C LEU A 11 -2.64 25.23 19.30
N THR A 12 -3.82 24.83 18.84
CA THR A 12 -4.20 23.47 18.51
C THR A 12 -3.05 22.77 17.82
N ALA A 13 -2.57 21.72 18.46
CA ALA A 13 -1.69 20.73 17.87
C ALA A 13 -2.31 20.26 16.56
N PHE A 14 -1.74 20.69 15.43
CA PHE A 14 -1.87 19.97 14.17
C PHE A 14 -1.02 18.70 14.30
N ALA A 15 -1.48 17.77 15.15
CA ALA A 15 -1.00 16.41 15.15
C ALA A 15 -1.33 15.87 13.76
N SER A 16 -0.28 15.63 12.99
CA SER A 16 -0.31 15.03 11.68
C SER A 16 -1.28 13.85 11.66
N LEU A 17 -2.39 14.02 10.94
CA LEU A 17 -3.14 12.90 10.36
C LEU A 17 -2.25 12.25 9.30
N ALA A 18 -1.11 11.68 9.70
CA ALA A 18 -0.55 10.52 9.01
C ALA A 18 -1.50 9.36 9.33
N GLY A 19 -2.71 9.45 8.77
CA GLY A 19 -3.71 8.41 8.85
C GLY A 19 -3.10 7.13 8.30
N CYS A 20 -3.50 6.02 8.90
CA CYS A 20 -3.01 4.66 8.72
C CYS A 20 -3.20 4.07 7.31
N ALA A 21 -2.90 4.82 6.25
CA ALA A 21 -2.76 4.29 4.91
C ALA A 21 -1.44 3.52 4.88
N GLN A 22 -1.55 2.20 4.94
CA GLN A 22 -0.40 1.34 4.79
C GLN A 22 0.03 1.42 3.33
N ASP A 23 1.10 2.17 3.04
CA ASP A 23 1.63 2.27 1.67
C ASP A 23 2.10 0.88 1.22
N PHE A 24 1.45 0.38 0.17
CA PHE A 24 1.82 -0.85 -0.51
C PHE A 24 2.56 -0.49 -1.80
N ASP A 25 3.67 -1.17 -2.05
CA ASP A 25 4.37 -1.02 -3.32
C ASP A 25 3.43 -1.44 -4.46
N ARG A 26 3.34 -0.59 -5.49
CA ARG A 26 2.62 -0.96 -6.71
C ARG A 26 3.26 -2.15 -7.41
N GLY A 27 4.55 -2.45 -7.22
CA GLY A 27 5.21 -3.54 -7.95
C GLY A 27 5.34 -3.30 -9.48
N PRO A 28 5.97 -4.23 -10.22
CA PRO A 28 6.21 -4.08 -11.65
C PRO A 28 5.00 -4.51 -12.49
N ASP A 29 4.81 -3.90 -13.66
CA ASP A 29 3.86 -4.40 -14.66
C ASP A 29 4.31 -5.79 -15.18
N GLY A 30 3.38 -6.73 -15.34
CA GLY A 30 3.73 -8.11 -15.68
C GLY A 30 2.59 -9.10 -15.52
N GLN A 31 2.94 -10.36 -15.25
CA GLN A 31 1.97 -11.42 -14.94
C GLN A 31 2.18 -11.91 -13.51
N VAL A 32 1.10 -12.09 -12.76
CA VAL A 32 1.15 -12.70 -11.43
C VAL A 32 1.50 -14.18 -11.58
N THR A 33 2.65 -14.59 -11.07
CA THR A 33 3.09 -15.99 -11.14
C THR A 33 2.83 -16.74 -9.84
N ASP A 34 2.78 -16.05 -8.72
CA ASP A 34 2.44 -16.67 -7.43
C ASP A 34 1.84 -15.69 -6.42
N LYS A 35 1.22 -16.25 -5.37
CA LYS A 35 0.51 -15.53 -4.31
C LYS A 35 0.91 -16.10 -2.97
N VAL A 36 1.59 -15.30 -2.15
CA VAL A 36 2.08 -15.75 -0.84
C VAL A 36 1.35 -15.03 0.30
N LYS A 37 0.83 -15.81 1.25
CA LYS A 37 0.28 -15.28 2.51
C LYS A 37 1.22 -15.64 3.66
N ASP A 38 1.66 -14.63 4.39
CA ASP A 38 2.52 -14.78 5.56
C ASP A 38 1.84 -14.13 6.77
N GLY A 39 1.19 -14.95 7.59
CA GLY A 39 0.33 -14.50 8.69
C GLY A 39 -0.80 -13.59 8.20
N LYS A 40 -0.74 -12.31 8.58
CA LYS A 40 -1.69 -11.25 8.17
C LYS A 40 -1.21 -10.42 6.97
N LYS A 41 -0.04 -10.75 6.40
CA LYS A 41 0.55 -10.03 5.26
C LYS A 41 0.29 -10.79 3.97
N PHE A 42 0.07 -10.04 2.90
CA PHE A 42 -0.24 -10.57 1.58
C PHE A 42 0.80 -10.10 0.57
N TYR A 43 1.22 -11.00 -0.31
CA TYR A 43 2.25 -10.76 -1.31
C TYR A 43 1.84 -11.33 -2.66
N LEU A 44 2.18 -10.60 -3.71
CA LEU A 44 2.19 -11.11 -5.08
C LEU A 44 3.63 -11.34 -5.52
N VAL A 45 3.82 -12.36 -6.35
CA VAL A 45 5.03 -12.55 -7.14
C VAL A 45 4.64 -12.27 -8.58
N VAL A 46 5.34 -11.32 -9.20
CA VAL A 46 5.09 -10.90 -10.59
C VAL A 46 6.32 -11.14 -11.42
N ASN A 47 6.14 -11.80 -12.57
CA ASN A 47 7.14 -11.85 -13.62
C ASN A 47 7.05 -10.57 -14.48
N PRO A 48 8.07 -9.70 -14.49
CA PRO A 48 8.00 -8.41 -15.18
C PRO A 48 7.88 -8.55 -16.70
N ALA A 49 7.00 -7.76 -17.32
CA ALA A 49 6.82 -7.77 -18.78
C ALA A 49 8.04 -7.24 -19.54
N LYS A 50 8.83 -6.35 -18.92
CA LYS A 50 10.03 -5.73 -19.54
C LYS A 50 11.30 -6.56 -19.35
N GLY A 51 11.16 -7.84 -18.99
CA GLY A 51 12.28 -8.71 -18.64
C GLY A 51 12.84 -8.41 -17.24
N GLY A 52 13.65 -9.35 -16.75
CA GLY A 52 14.18 -9.35 -15.38
C GLY A 52 13.70 -10.55 -14.59
N ASN A 53 14.06 -10.58 -13.31
CA ASN A 53 13.66 -11.64 -12.39
C ASN A 53 12.26 -11.37 -11.82
N GLU A 54 11.59 -12.43 -11.39
CA GLU A 54 10.35 -12.32 -10.63
C GLU A 54 10.53 -11.44 -9.39
N LYS A 55 9.53 -10.62 -9.10
CA LYS A 55 9.54 -9.71 -7.96
C LYS A 55 8.40 -10.03 -7.01
N LYS A 56 8.75 -10.33 -5.77
CA LYS A 56 7.82 -10.44 -4.64
C LYS A 56 7.68 -9.09 -3.96
N PHE A 57 6.46 -8.61 -3.78
CA PHE A 57 6.17 -7.35 -3.09
C PHE A 57 4.88 -7.45 -2.30
N ARG A 58 4.75 -6.59 -1.28
CA ARG A 58 3.62 -6.62 -0.36
C ARG A 58 2.46 -5.85 -0.97
N VAL A 59 1.26 -6.43 -0.87
CA VAL A 59 0.03 -5.82 -1.38
C VAL A 59 -1.05 -5.79 -0.30
N SER A 60 -2.13 -5.07 -0.60
CA SER A 60 -3.33 -5.10 0.24
C SER A 60 -4.01 -6.47 0.18
N LYS A 61 -4.91 -6.72 1.15
CA LYS A 61 -5.77 -7.92 1.12
C LYS A 61 -6.62 -7.95 -0.16
N TYR A 62 -7.08 -6.80 -0.64
CA TYR A 62 -7.95 -6.70 -1.82
C TYR A 62 -7.19 -7.09 -3.08
N ASP A 63 -6.03 -6.48 -3.34
CA ASP A 63 -5.19 -6.84 -4.48
C ASP A 63 -4.79 -8.32 -4.43
N TYR A 64 -4.50 -8.85 -3.25
CA TYR A 64 -4.20 -10.27 -3.12
C TYR A 64 -5.38 -11.17 -3.52
N HIS A 65 -6.63 -10.78 -3.27
CA HIS A 65 -7.78 -11.59 -3.66
C HIS A 65 -8.21 -11.34 -5.11
N ASP A 66 -8.07 -10.11 -5.60
CA ASP A 66 -8.46 -9.72 -6.95
C ASP A 66 -7.45 -10.17 -8.01
N CYS A 67 -6.17 -10.24 -7.66
CA CYS A 67 -5.10 -10.67 -8.57
C CYS A 67 -4.85 -12.17 -8.45
N ASN A 68 -5.32 -12.95 -9.41
CA ASN A 68 -5.10 -14.39 -9.47
C ASN A 68 -3.78 -14.74 -10.18
N ARG A 69 -3.33 -15.97 -9.97
CA ARG A 69 -2.17 -16.50 -10.70
C ARG A 69 -2.54 -16.57 -12.19
N GLY A 70 -1.70 -16.02 -13.05
CA GLY A 70 -1.93 -15.89 -14.49
C GLY A 70 -2.49 -14.52 -14.90
N SER A 71 -3.08 -13.75 -13.98
CA SER A 71 -3.65 -12.45 -14.31
C SER A 71 -2.57 -11.43 -14.66
N LYS A 72 -2.90 -10.50 -15.58
CA LYS A 72 -2.06 -9.34 -15.90
C LYS A 72 -2.07 -8.35 -14.75
N TYR A 73 -0.90 -7.98 -14.26
CA TYR A 73 -0.71 -7.02 -13.19
C TYR A 73 -0.30 -5.65 -13.77
N PRO A 74 -0.77 -4.49 -13.25
CA PRO A 74 -1.47 -4.25 -11.97
C PRO A 74 -2.99 -4.21 -12.03
N LYS A 75 -3.59 -4.30 -13.22
CA LYS A 75 -5.05 -4.22 -13.37
C LYS A 75 -5.78 -5.53 -13.05
N CYS A 76 -5.03 -6.61 -12.86
CA CYS A 76 -5.51 -7.92 -12.44
C CYS A 76 -6.70 -8.40 -13.26
N VAL A 77 -6.47 -8.43 -14.57
CA VAL A 77 -7.39 -9.02 -15.54
C VAL A 77 -6.93 -10.44 -15.84
N ASP A 78 -7.86 -11.37 -15.81
CA ASP A 78 -7.62 -12.73 -16.29
C ASP A 78 -7.48 -12.70 -17.83
N ASP A 79 -6.61 -13.54 -18.37
CA ASP A 79 -6.47 -13.76 -19.83
C ASP A 79 -7.47 -14.80 -20.34
#